data_AF-A0A497EIZ3-F1
#
_entry.id   AF-A0A497EIZ3-F1
#
_cell.length_a   1.000
_cell.length_b   1.000
_cell.length_c   1.000
_cell.angle_alpha   90.00
_cell.angle_beta   90.00
_cell.angle_gamma   90.00
#
_symmetry.space_group_name_H-M   'P 1'
#
loop_
_entity.id
_entity.type
_entity.pdbx_description
1 polymer ?
#
loop_
_entity_poly.entity_id
_entity_poly.type
_entity_poly.pdbx_seq_one_letter_code
_entity_poly.pdbx_strand_id
1 'polypeptide(L)'
;MPLFQRAKHKRLGQDQEEHLTFLQRFHSAVSNAFFRAKEDINHLFTWITFLNERTKTQESKLLDLESKYALLSKQIDQLTAQLNSLSLNQKQSQSQDPNLKPILERITSILDQLQNKQTKPISTAQAQERQKKKLKSELQAKERIAKRIVKHSKDYIKNLILNLLTRYPGSTAFQLKEIIVNEQALCSKSTFYRLLAELEKEGKITKTKRKKRKKTYSLNTRKLYK
;
A
#
# COMPACT_ATOMS: atom_id res chain seq x y z
N MET A 1 42.15 8.55 -72.05
CA MET A 1 41.64 8.86 -70.70
C MET A 1 40.10 8.89 -70.69
N PRO A 2 39.39 7.78 -70.35
CA PRO A 2 37.95 7.87 -70.01
C PRO A 2 37.54 7.12 -68.72
N LEU A 3 38.47 6.52 -67.97
CA LEU A 3 38.14 5.63 -66.83
C LEU A 3 37.61 6.34 -65.56
N PHE A 4 37.76 7.67 -65.45
CA PHE A 4 37.37 8.41 -64.24
C PHE A 4 35.90 8.86 -64.18
N GLN A 5 35.17 8.88 -65.29
CA GLN A 5 33.76 9.31 -65.29
C GLN A 5 32.78 8.19 -64.89
N ARG A 6 33.16 6.91 -65.04
CA ARG A 6 32.27 5.76 -64.73
C ARG A 6 32.10 5.50 -63.23
N ALA A 7 33.05 5.95 -62.40
CA ALA A 7 33.02 5.72 -60.95
C ALA A 7 32.05 6.64 -60.19
N LYS A 8 31.73 7.84 -60.72
CA LYS A 8 30.82 8.79 -60.05
C LYS A 8 29.34 8.39 -60.18
N HIS A 9 28.92 7.84 -61.32
CA HIS A 9 27.54 7.38 -61.51
C HIS A 9 27.18 6.16 -60.65
N LYS A 10 28.16 5.30 -60.33
CA LYS A 10 27.91 4.11 -59.50
C LYS A 10 27.68 4.46 -58.01
N ARG A 11 28.26 5.55 -57.51
CA ARG A 11 28.05 6.01 -56.13
C ARG A 11 26.69 6.67 -55.93
N LEU A 12 26.19 7.44 -56.91
CA LEU A 12 24.87 8.08 -56.81
C LEU A 12 23.70 7.08 -56.70
N GLY A 13 23.82 5.90 -57.32
CA GLY A 13 22.79 4.85 -57.23
C GLY A 13 22.74 4.14 -55.87
N GLN A 14 23.90 3.94 -55.23
CA GLN A 14 23.97 3.26 -53.92
C GLN A 14 23.35 4.12 -52.82
N ASP A 15 23.58 5.43 -52.83
CA ASP A 15 23.00 6.33 -51.83
C ASP A 15 21.46 6.34 -51.91
N GLN A 16 20.88 6.25 -53.12
CA GLN A 16 19.42 6.20 -53.29
C GLN A 16 18.80 4.90 -52.77
N GLU A 17 19.45 3.75 -53.00
CA GLU A 17 18.99 2.46 -52.47
C GLU A 17 19.07 2.43 -50.93
N GLU A 18 20.15 2.96 -50.34
CA GLU A 18 20.28 3.06 -48.88
C GLU A 18 19.17 3.92 -48.27
N HIS A 19 18.84 5.06 -48.89
CA HIS A 19 17.73 5.91 -48.43
C HIS A 19 16.37 5.20 -48.48
N LEU A 20 16.08 4.43 -49.54
CA LEU A 20 14.83 3.68 -49.65
C LEU A 20 14.74 2.57 -48.59
N THR A 21 15.82 1.82 -48.38
CA THR A 21 15.85 0.79 -47.33
C THR A 21 15.71 1.38 -45.93
N PHE A 22 16.30 2.57 -45.68
CA PHE A 22 16.14 3.30 -44.44
C PHE A 22 14.68 3.70 -44.21
N LEU A 23 14.01 4.30 -45.21
CA LEU A 23 12.61 4.70 -45.09
C LEU A 23 11.70 3.51 -44.82
N GLN A 24 11.94 2.37 -45.46
CA GLN A 24 11.16 1.16 -45.23
C GLN A 24 11.36 0.61 -43.81
N ARG A 25 12.60 0.59 -43.31
CA ARG A 25 12.91 0.18 -41.93
C ARG A 25 12.29 1.13 -40.91
N PHE A 26 12.36 2.43 -41.16
CA PHE A 26 11.75 3.45 -40.33
C PHE A 26 10.23 3.30 -40.27
N HIS A 27 9.57 3.16 -41.43
CA HIS A 27 8.13 2.94 -41.50
C HIS A 27 7.71 1.65 -40.77
N SER A 28 8.46 0.56 -40.94
CA SER A 28 8.21 -0.70 -40.22
C SER A 28 8.37 -0.53 -38.70
N ALA A 29 9.41 0.17 -38.24
CA ALA A 29 9.63 0.42 -36.81
C ALA A 29 8.50 1.26 -36.20
N VAL A 30 8.07 2.32 -36.91
CA VAL A 30 6.96 3.19 -36.48
C VAL A 30 5.64 2.42 -36.45
N SER A 31 5.34 1.65 -37.51
CA SER A 31 4.14 0.82 -37.58
C SER A 31 4.09 -0.21 -36.46
N ASN A 32 5.21 -0.89 -36.18
CA ASN A 32 5.33 -1.82 -35.06
C ASN A 32 5.14 -1.13 -33.71
N ALA A 33 5.67 0.08 -33.52
CA ALA A 33 5.48 0.85 -32.30
C ALA A 33 4.00 1.22 -32.08
N PHE A 34 3.29 1.66 -33.12
CA PHE A 34 1.86 1.94 -33.04
C PHE A 34 1.02 0.69 -32.80
N PHE A 35 1.38 -0.43 -33.41
CA PHE A 35 0.71 -1.70 -33.18
C PHE A 35 0.82 -2.13 -31.71
N ARG A 36 2.03 -2.06 -31.14
CA ARG A 36 2.26 -2.36 -29.72
C ARG A 36 1.49 -1.40 -28.80
N ALA A 37 1.51 -0.10 -29.10
CA ALA A 37 0.74 0.87 -28.33
C ALA A 37 -0.77 0.57 -28.36
N LYS A 38 -1.30 0.15 -29.51
CA LYS A 38 -2.70 -0.27 -29.65
C LYS A 38 -3.00 -1.52 -28.84
N GLU A 39 -2.10 -2.50 -28.85
CA GLU A 39 -2.21 -3.72 -28.05
C GLU A 39 -2.20 -3.40 -26.55
N ASP A 40 -1.30 -2.54 -26.09
CA ASP A 40 -1.25 -2.05 -24.71
C ASP A 40 -2.55 -1.33 -24.30
N ILE A 41 -3.10 -0.48 -25.18
CA ILE A 41 -4.40 0.19 -24.92
C ILE A 41 -5.52 -0.83 -24.76
N ASN A 42 -5.56 -1.85 -25.62
CA ASN A 42 -6.56 -2.91 -25.51
C ASN A 42 -6.41 -3.68 -24.19
N HIS A 43 -5.19 -4.02 -23.81
CA HIS A 43 -4.92 -4.65 -22.51
C HIS A 43 -5.38 -3.77 -21.35
N LEU A 44 -5.05 -2.47 -21.35
CA LEU A 44 -5.52 -1.54 -20.33
C LEU A 44 -7.04 -1.51 -20.26
N PHE A 45 -7.74 -1.52 -21.40
CA PHE A 45 -9.19 -1.59 -21.42
C PHE A 45 -9.72 -2.87 -20.77
N THR A 46 -9.14 -4.03 -21.07
CA THR A 46 -9.53 -5.30 -20.42
C THR A 46 -9.27 -5.31 -18.91
N TRP A 47 -8.21 -4.65 -18.45
CA TRP A 47 -7.95 -4.50 -17.03
C TRP A 47 -8.95 -3.56 -16.35
N ILE A 48 -9.32 -2.47 -17.01
CA ILE A 48 -10.32 -1.52 -16.51
C ILE A 48 -11.68 -2.21 -16.38
N THR A 49 -12.11 -2.99 -17.37
CA THR A 49 -13.38 -3.74 -17.30
C THR A 49 -13.36 -4.76 -16.18
N PHE A 50 -12.29 -5.56 -16.07
CA PHE A 50 -12.12 -6.52 -14.99
C PHE A 50 -12.16 -5.86 -13.59
N LEU A 51 -11.43 -4.76 -13.41
CA LEU A 51 -11.41 -4.02 -12.14
C LEU A 51 -12.80 -3.47 -11.80
N ASN A 52 -13.53 -2.95 -12.79
CA ASN A 52 -14.88 -2.45 -12.58
C ASN A 52 -15.85 -3.56 -12.14
N GLU A 53 -15.84 -4.71 -12.81
CA GLU A 53 -16.65 -5.88 -12.43
C GLU A 53 -16.33 -6.38 -11.03
N ARG A 54 -15.03 -6.39 -10.68
CA ARG A 54 -14.58 -6.78 -9.35
C ARG A 54 -15.06 -5.81 -8.28
N THR A 55 -14.99 -4.50 -8.53
CA THR A 55 -15.50 -3.47 -7.61
C THR A 55 -17.00 -3.65 -7.39
N LYS A 56 -17.80 -3.82 -8.45
CA LYS A 56 -19.25 -4.10 -8.34
C LYS A 56 -19.57 -5.34 -7.51
N THR A 57 -18.77 -6.40 -7.67
CA THR A 57 -18.93 -7.64 -6.90
C THR A 57 -18.57 -7.44 -5.42
N GLN A 58 -17.62 -6.56 -5.12
CA GLN A 58 -17.28 -6.23 -3.73
C GLN A 58 -18.36 -5.36 -3.08
N GLU A 59 -18.90 -4.39 -3.82
CA GLU A 59 -20.01 -3.55 -3.36
C GLU A 59 -21.25 -4.38 -3.05
N SER A 60 -21.62 -5.35 -3.90
CA SER A 60 -22.76 -6.23 -3.62
C SER A 60 -22.57 -7.11 -2.39
N LYS A 61 -21.33 -7.61 -2.15
CA LYS A 61 -20.99 -8.35 -0.94
C LYS A 61 -21.04 -7.49 0.31
N LEU A 62 -20.62 -6.22 0.22
CA LEU A 62 -20.71 -5.27 1.32
C LEU A 62 -22.17 -5.00 1.69
N LEU A 63 -23.03 -4.75 0.69
CA LEU A 63 -24.46 -4.55 0.90
C LEU A 63 -25.13 -5.78 1.55
N ASP A 64 -24.79 -6.99 1.09
CA ASP A 64 -25.27 -8.23 1.71
C ASP A 64 -24.83 -8.36 3.17
N LEU A 65 -23.56 -8.08 3.48
CA LEU A 65 -23.04 -8.09 4.86
C LEU A 65 -23.69 -7.03 5.75
N GLU A 66 -23.90 -5.82 5.23
CA GLU A 66 -24.60 -4.75 5.94
C GLU A 66 -26.04 -5.15 6.26
N SER A 67 -26.74 -5.80 5.32
CA SER A 67 -28.10 -6.32 5.55
C SER A 67 -28.13 -7.39 6.64
N LYS A 68 -27.16 -8.31 6.65
CA LYS A 68 -26.99 -9.35 7.69
C LYS A 68 -26.69 -8.74 9.05
N TYR A 69 -25.83 -7.72 9.10
CA TYR A 69 -25.51 -7.01 10.33
C TYR A 69 -26.73 -6.27 10.88
N ALA A 70 -27.51 -5.61 10.03
CA ALA A 70 -28.75 -4.95 10.43
C ALA A 70 -29.77 -5.95 11.01
N LEU A 71 -29.87 -7.15 10.43
CA LEU A 71 -30.74 -8.21 10.95
C LEU A 71 -30.26 -8.73 12.31
N LEU A 72 -28.97 -9.00 12.47
CA LEU A 72 -28.38 -9.40 13.76
C LEU A 72 -28.58 -8.32 14.83
N SER A 73 -28.39 -7.05 14.48
CA SER A 73 -28.61 -5.93 15.40
C SER A 73 -30.05 -5.92 15.93
N LYS A 74 -31.04 -6.08 15.03
CA LYS A 74 -32.45 -6.19 15.43
C LYS A 74 -32.72 -7.38 16.34
N GLN A 75 -32.10 -8.53 16.09
CA GLN A 75 -32.22 -9.70 16.97
C GLN A 75 -31.63 -9.44 18.36
N ILE A 76 -30.48 -8.78 18.44
CA ILE A 76 -29.88 -8.37 19.72
C ILE A 76 -30.81 -7.41 20.47
N ASP A 77 -31.39 -6.43 19.79
CA ASP A 77 -32.32 -5.47 20.40
C ASP A 77 -33.57 -6.18 20.92
N GLN A 78 -34.12 -7.14 20.18
CA GLN A 78 -35.25 -7.97 20.60
C GLN A 78 -34.93 -8.82 21.84
N LEU A 79 -33.78 -9.52 21.85
CA LEU A 79 -33.34 -10.31 22.99
C LEU A 79 -33.08 -9.43 24.22
N THR A 80 -32.52 -8.24 24.02
CA THR A 80 -32.31 -7.25 25.09
C THR A 80 -33.64 -6.76 25.67
N ALA A 81 -34.63 -6.49 24.83
CA ALA A 81 -35.97 -6.13 25.27
C ALA A 81 -36.66 -7.27 26.04
N GLN A 82 -36.55 -8.51 25.57
CA GLN A 82 -37.07 -9.70 26.27
C GLN A 82 -36.40 -9.90 27.63
N LEU A 83 -35.09 -9.69 27.73
CA LEU A 83 -34.36 -9.82 28.99
C LEU A 83 -34.79 -8.74 30.00
N ASN A 84 -35.00 -7.51 29.53
CA ASN A 84 -35.46 -6.40 30.36
C ASN A 84 -36.89 -6.63 30.89
N SER A 85 -37.80 -7.17 30.08
CA SER A 85 -39.16 -7.48 30.53
C SER A 85 -39.19 -8.62 31.56
N LEU A 86 -38.38 -9.66 31.39
CA LEU A 86 -38.23 -10.73 32.38
C LEU A 86 -37.66 -10.22 33.72
N SER A 87 -36.67 -9.33 33.67
CA SER A 87 -36.10 -8.70 34.88
C SER A 87 -37.14 -7.85 35.64
N LEU A 88 -37.99 -7.12 34.91
CA LEU A 88 -39.09 -6.34 35.47
C LEU A 88 -40.15 -7.22 36.14
N ASN A 89 -40.55 -8.31 35.49
CA ASN A 89 -41.50 -9.27 36.06
C ASN A 89 -40.94 -9.96 37.32
N GLN A 90 -39.65 -10.30 37.32
CA GLN A 90 -38.98 -10.88 38.49
C GLN A 90 -38.99 -9.93 39.69
N LYS A 91 -38.77 -8.62 39.48
CA LYS A 91 -38.85 -7.62 40.55
C LYS A 91 -40.27 -7.45 41.10
N GLN A 92 -41.30 -7.59 40.26
CA GLN A 92 -42.70 -7.51 40.70
C GLN A 92 -43.16 -8.75 41.49
N SER A 93 -42.66 -9.95 41.15
CA SER A 93 -42.94 -11.16 41.93
C SER A 93 -42.23 -11.21 43.28
N GLN A 94 -41.11 -10.48 43.46
CA GLN A 94 -40.42 -10.40 44.75
C GLN A 94 -41.11 -9.47 45.78
N SER A 95 -42.10 -8.67 45.36
CA SER A 95 -42.83 -7.75 46.25
C SER A 95 -44.06 -8.33 46.95
N GLN A 96 -44.47 -9.58 46.71
CA GLN A 96 -45.72 -10.13 47.28
C GLN A 96 -45.55 -11.19 48.37
N ASP A 97 -44.34 -11.66 48.68
CA ASP A 97 -44.13 -12.62 49.77
C ASP A 97 -43.02 -12.16 50.73
N PRO A 98 -43.37 -11.64 51.92
CA PRO A 98 -42.38 -11.22 52.92
C PRO A 98 -41.52 -12.39 53.44
N ASN A 99 -41.97 -13.64 53.26
CA ASN A 99 -41.22 -14.85 53.62
C ASN A 99 -40.19 -15.30 52.56
N LEU A 100 -40.23 -14.76 51.34
CA LEU A 100 -39.28 -15.12 50.28
C LEU A 100 -38.02 -14.25 50.26
N LYS A 101 -38.04 -13.06 50.87
CA LYS A 101 -36.85 -12.21 51.06
C LYS A 101 -35.67 -12.94 51.73
N PRO A 102 -35.84 -13.62 52.88
CA PRO A 102 -34.72 -14.32 53.51
C PRO A 102 -34.24 -15.52 52.69
N ILE A 103 -35.13 -16.16 51.93
CA ILE A 103 -34.76 -17.27 51.03
C ILE A 103 -33.97 -16.74 49.83
N LEU A 104 -34.38 -15.59 49.27
CA LEU A 104 -33.65 -14.91 48.19
C LEU A 104 -32.29 -14.38 48.66
N GLU A 105 -32.20 -13.80 49.85
CA GLU A 105 -30.92 -13.41 50.47
C GLU A 105 -30.03 -14.64 50.73
N ARG A 106 -30.63 -15.79 51.08
CA ARG A 106 -29.91 -17.04 51.24
C ARG A 106 -29.46 -17.61 49.89
N ILE A 107 -30.27 -17.49 48.84
CA ILE A 107 -29.92 -17.90 47.47
C ILE A 107 -28.85 -16.97 46.89
N THR A 108 -28.93 -15.65 47.07
CA THR A 108 -27.87 -14.72 46.67
C THR A 108 -26.60 -14.94 47.49
N SER A 109 -26.72 -15.20 48.80
CA SER A 109 -25.58 -15.63 49.63
C SER A 109 -24.98 -16.95 49.14
N ILE A 110 -25.78 -17.92 48.72
CA ILE A 110 -25.29 -19.20 48.19
C ILE A 110 -24.67 -19.00 46.81
N LEU A 111 -25.24 -18.14 45.97
CA LEU A 111 -24.68 -17.77 44.66
C LEU A 111 -23.35 -17.02 44.83
N ASP A 112 -23.26 -16.06 45.75
CA ASP A 112 -22.01 -15.38 46.09
C ASP A 112 -20.98 -16.35 46.69
N GLN A 113 -21.42 -17.31 47.52
CA GLN A 113 -20.53 -18.37 48.04
C GLN A 113 -20.09 -19.36 46.95
N LEU A 114 -20.94 -19.68 45.96
CA LEU A 114 -20.58 -20.53 44.82
C LEU A 114 -19.68 -19.78 43.83
N GLN A 115 -19.93 -18.50 43.62
CA GLN A 115 -19.10 -17.60 42.83
C GLN A 115 -17.73 -17.42 43.49
N ASN A 116 -17.66 -17.31 44.83
CA ASN A 116 -16.41 -17.30 45.61
C ASN A 116 -15.73 -18.67 45.73
N LYS A 117 -16.45 -19.80 45.61
CA LYS A 117 -15.85 -21.15 45.59
C LYS A 117 -15.33 -21.55 44.20
N GLN A 118 -15.92 -21.03 43.12
CA GLN A 118 -15.37 -21.16 41.76
C GLN A 118 -14.37 -20.04 41.41
N THR A 119 -14.35 -18.96 42.18
CA THR A 119 -13.29 -17.95 42.11
C THR A 119 -12.42 -18.02 43.36
N LYS A 120 -11.37 -18.85 43.28
CA LYS A 120 -10.07 -18.37 43.79
C LYS A 120 -9.94 -16.92 43.30
N PRO A 121 -9.53 -15.96 44.14
CA PRO A 121 -9.37 -14.58 43.71
C PRO A 121 -8.25 -14.54 42.68
N ILE A 122 -8.61 -14.75 41.41
CA ILE A 122 -7.80 -14.39 40.27
C ILE A 122 -7.89 -12.88 40.30
N SER A 123 -6.86 -12.31 40.94
CA SER A 123 -6.64 -10.89 41.08
C SER A 123 -7.17 -10.16 39.85
N THR A 124 -7.97 -9.13 40.09
CA THR A 124 -8.39 -8.14 39.09
C THR A 124 -7.20 -7.45 38.41
N ALA A 125 -5.95 -7.72 38.83
CA ALA A 125 -4.75 -7.39 38.09
C ALA A 125 -4.51 -8.28 36.83
N GLN A 126 -4.86 -9.56 36.82
CA GLN A 126 -4.50 -10.49 35.73
C GLN A 126 -5.42 -10.45 34.50
N ALA A 127 -6.72 -10.12 34.66
CA ALA A 127 -7.63 -9.93 33.52
C ALA A 127 -7.32 -8.63 32.76
N GLN A 128 -7.00 -7.55 33.50
CA GLN A 128 -6.47 -6.31 32.92
C GLN A 128 -5.06 -6.51 32.35
N GLU A 129 -4.21 -7.37 32.93
CA GLU A 129 -2.89 -7.66 32.39
C GLU A 129 -2.94 -8.56 31.14
N ARG A 130 -3.91 -9.47 31.01
CA ARG A 130 -4.13 -10.25 29.77
C ARG A 130 -4.68 -9.39 28.63
N GLN A 131 -5.60 -8.45 28.91
CA GLN A 131 -6.02 -7.46 27.91
C GLN A 131 -4.91 -6.46 27.58
N LYS A 132 -4.14 -5.97 28.56
CA LYS A 132 -2.95 -5.12 28.33
C LYS A 132 -1.83 -5.86 27.60
N LYS A 133 -1.61 -7.17 27.84
CA LYS A 133 -0.64 -8.00 27.10
C LYS A 133 -1.10 -8.28 25.67
N LYS A 134 -2.40 -8.54 25.43
CA LYS A 134 -2.95 -8.64 24.06
C LYS A 134 -2.81 -7.31 23.32
N LEU A 135 -3.25 -6.19 23.90
CA LEU A 135 -3.11 -4.85 23.32
C LEU A 135 -1.64 -4.46 23.08
N LYS A 136 -0.72 -4.74 24.02
CA LYS A 136 0.72 -4.51 23.82
C LYS A 136 1.30 -5.39 22.71
N SER A 137 0.89 -6.67 22.62
CA SER A 137 1.36 -7.58 21.58
C SER A 137 0.85 -7.17 20.18
N GLU A 138 -0.40 -6.69 20.10
CA GLU A 138 -1.00 -6.21 18.86
C GLU A 138 -0.39 -4.87 18.42
N LEU A 139 -0.14 -3.95 19.36
CA LEU A 139 0.62 -2.73 19.10
C LEU A 139 2.04 -3.04 18.63
N GLN A 140 2.74 -3.99 19.25
CA GLN A 140 4.07 -4.41 18.80
C GLN A 140 4.03 -5.08 17.42
N ALA A 141 3.01 -5.87 17.10
CA ALA A 141 2.85 -6.47 15.78
C ALA A 141 2.58 -5.39 14.71
N LYS A 142 1.68 -4.45 14.98
CA LYS A 142 1.39 -3.30 14.11
C LYS A 142 2.63 -2.43 13.92
N GLU A 143 3.40 -2.19 14.98
CA GLU A 143 4.64 -1.40 14.92
C GLU A 143 5.72 -2.13 14.11
N ARG A 144 5.85 -3.47 14.22
CA ARG A 144 6.76 -4.27 13.39
C ARG A 144 6.38 -4.24 11.92
N ILE A 145 5.08 -4.29 11.60
CA ILE A 145 4.57 -4.19 10.23
C ILE A 145 4.80 -2.78 9.68
N ALA A 146 4.45 -1.74 10.44
CA ALA A 146 4.70 -0.35 10.05
C ALA A 146 6.19 -0.07 9.82
N LYS A 147 7.08 -0.55 10.71
CA LYS A 147 8.54 -0.43 10.52
C LYS A 147 9.01 -1.16 9.27
N ARG A 148 8.46 -2.34 8.95
CA ARG A 148 8.76 -3.06 7.70
C ARG A 148 8.29 -2.29 6.48
N ILE A 149 7.08 -1.76 6.49
CA ILE A 149 6.52 -0.96 5.39
C ILE A 149 7.37 0.30 5.17
N VAL A 150 7.74 1.02 6.24
CA VAL A 150 8.59 2.21 6.17
C VAL A 150 10.00 1.87 5.68
N LYS A 151 10.56 0.73 6.11
CA LYS A 151 11.87 0.27 5.61
C LYS A 151 11.79 -0.06 4.12
N HIS A 152 10.77 -0.81 3.69
CA HIS A 152 10.57 -1.15 2.30
C HIS A 152 10.26 0.07 1.42
N SER A 153 9.52 1.05 1.93
CA SER A 153 9.25 2.30 1.20
C SER A 153 10.52 3.12 1.03
N LYS A 154 11.39 3.18 2.04
CA LYS A 154 12.72 3.80 1.94
C LYS A 154 13.58 3.17 0.85
N ASP A 155 13.70 1.85 0.86
CA ASP A 155 14.52 1.13 -0.13
C ASP A 155 13.93 1.25 -1.54
N TYR A 156 12.60 1.20 -1.65
CA TYR A 156 11.88 1.46 -2.90
C TYR A 156 12.20 2.85 -3.46
N ILE A 157 12.08 3.90 -2.65
CA ILE A 157 12.38 5.28 -3.09
C ILE A 157 13.85 5.41 -3.49
N LYS A 158 14.78 4.80 -2.75
CA LYS A 158 16.21 4.79 -3.11
C LYS A 158 16.43 4.15 -4.48
N ASN A 159 15.84 2.98 -4.73
CA ASN A 159 15.95 2.27 -6.00
C ASN A 159 15.31 3.07 -7.14
N LEU A 160 14.17 3.73 -6.88
CA LEU A 160 13.53 4.60 -7.85
C LEU A 160 14.43 5.79 -8.23
N ILE A 161 15.07 6.44 -7.25
CA ILE A 161 16.05 7.52 -7.52
C ILE A 161 17.19 7.00 -8.40
N LEU A 162 17.72 5.82 -8.10
CA LEU A 162 18.79 5.21 -8.89
C LEU A 162 18.31 4.91 -10.33
N ASN A 163 17.13 4.32 -10.49
CA ASN A 163 16.55 4.02 -11.80
C ASN A 163 16.32 5.29 -12.63
N LEU A 164 15.85 6.38 -12.02
CA LEU A 164 15.69 7.67 -12.69
C LEU A 164 17.05 8.24 -13.11
N LEU A 165 18.08 8.13 -12.28
CA LEU A 165 19.43 8.55 -12.64
C LEU A 165 20.08 7.67 -13.71
N THR A 166 19.70 6.39 -13.81
CA THR A 166 20.11 5.50 -14.89
C THR A 166 19.49 5.93 -16.21
N ARG A 167 18.19 6.25 -16.21
CA ARG A 167 17.46 6.67 -17.41
C ARG A 167 17.80 8.09 -17.85
N TYR A 168 18.01 8.98 -16.90
CA TYR A 168 18.25 10.41 -17.12
C TYR A 168 19.54 10.84 -16.40
N PRO A 169 20.71 10.53 -16.97
CA PRO A 169 21.98 10.93 -16.37
C PRO A 169 22.09 12.46 -16.32
N GLY A 170 22.46 13.00 -15.15
CA GLY A 170 22.62 14.44 -14.96
C GLY A 170 21.35 15.18 -14.50
N SER A 171 20.28 14.47 -14.14
CA SER A 171 19.11 15.09 -13.50
C SER A 171 19.51 15.91 -12.28
N THR A 172 18.85 17.06 -12.13
CA THR A 172 19.00 17.91 -10.95
C THR A 172 18.19 17.36 -9.78
N ALA A 173 18.61 17.64 -8.54
CA ALA A 173 17.79 17.31 -7.36
C ALA A 173 16.39 17.91 -7.42
N PHE A 174 16.23 19.06 -8.10
CA PHE A 174 14.94 19.69 -8.28
C PHE A 174 13.99 18.86 -9.15
N GLN A 175 14.47 18.37 -10.30
CA GLN A 175 13.68 17.52 -11.21
C GLN A 175 13.29 16.21 -10.53
N LEU A 176 14.23 15.56 -9.84
CA LEU A 176 13.95 14.33 -9.09
C LEU A 176 12.92 14.57 -7.97
N LYS A 177 12.97 15.73 -7.31
CA LYS A 177 11.99 16.14 -6.30
C LYS A 177 10.61 16.35 -6.92
N GLU A 178 10.50 16.98 -8.10
CA GLU A 178 9.20 17.14 -8.77
C GLU A 178 8.55 15.78 -9.04
N ILE A 179 9.29 14.85 -9.64
CA ILE A 179 8.75 13.53 -9.97
C ILE A 179 8.37 12.75 -8.71
N ILE A 180 9.27 12.62 -7.74
CA ILE A 180 9.07 11.70 -6.60
C ILE A 180 8.15 12.30 -5.53
N VAL A 181 8.27 13.60 -5.26
CA VAL A 181 7.54 14.26 -4.16
C VAL A 181 6.27 14.92 -4.67
N ASN A 182 6.32 15.66 -5.78
CA ASN A 182 5.16 16.44 -6.23
C ASN A 182 4.20 15.61 -7.08
N GLU A 183 4.72 14.84 -8.05
CA GLU A 183 3.88 14.04 -8.95
C GLU A 183 3.45 12.72 -8.30
N GLN A 184 4.40 11.98 -7.71
CA GLN A 184 4.12 10.64 -7.16
C GLN A 184 3.78 10.63 -5.67
N ALA A 185 3.99 11.73 -4.94
CA ALA A 185 3.71 11.87 -3.50
C ALA A 185 4.29 10.73 -2.62
N LEU A 186 5.40 10.10 -3.03
CA LEU A 186 5.93 8.91 -2.35
C LEU A 186 6.61 9.22 -1.02
N CYS A 187 7.09 10.46 -0.84
CA CYS A 187 7.68 10.91 0.42
C CYS A 187 7.63 12.43 0.57
N SER A 188 7.83 12.92 1.79
CA SER A 188 7.97 14.35 2.06
C SER A 188 9.28 14.91 1.49
N LYS A 189 9.30 16.22 1.24
CA LYS A 189 10.50 16.96 0.77
C LYS A 189 11.72 16.73 1.67
N SER A 190 11.55 16.69 3.00
CA SER A 190 12.63 16.46 3.95
C SER A 190 13.19 15.03 3.85
N THR A 191 12.31 14.04 3.76
CA THR A 191 12.70 12.63 3.58
C THR A 191 13.46 12.43 2.27
N PHE A 192 12.99 13.03 1.18
CA PHE A 192 13.67 12.98 -0.12
C PHE A 192 15.14 13.44 -0.03
N TYR A 193 15.40 14.64 0.53
CA TYR A 193 16.78 15.14 0.63
C TYR A 193 17.67 14.31 1.57
N ARG A 194 17.09 13.71 2.64
CA ARG A 194 17.82 12.77 3.50
C ARG A 194 18.23 11.52 2.74
N LEU A 195 17.32 10.92 1.96
CA LEU A 195 17.62 9.73 1.15
C LEU A 195 18.67 10.01 0.07
N LEU A 196 18.61 11.20 -0.54
CA LEU A 196 19.61 11.63 -1.52
C LEU A 196 21.00 11.74 -0.88
N ALA A 197 21.10 12.32 0.32
CA ALA A 197 22.35 12.42 1.07
C ALA A 197 22.88 11.04 1.52
N GLU A 198 21.99 10.11 1.89
CA GLU A 198 22.38 8.73 2.19
C GLU A 198 22.96 8.01 0.97
N LEU A 199 22.32 8.13 -0.20
CA LEU A 199 22.84 7.54 -1.45
C LEU A 199 24.20 8.12 -1.85
N GLU A 200 24.43 9.41 -1.58
CA GLU A 200 25.74 10.06 -1.77
C GLU A 200 26.78 9.48 -0.79
N LYS A 201 26.42 9.31 0.49
CA LYS A 201 27.29 8.72 1.51
C LYS A 201 27.62 7.25 1.23
N GLU A 202 26.67 6.48 0.70
CA GLU A 202 26.89 5.10 0.23
C GLU A 202 27.80 5.06 -1.01
N GLY A 203 28.00 6.20 -1.67
CA GLY A 203 28.80 6.34 -2.88
C GLY A 203 28.15 5.75 -4.12
N LYS A 204 26.82 5.55 -4.09
CA LYS A 204 26.02 5.09 -5.25
C LYS A 204 25.80 6.22 -6.26
N ILE A 205 25.71 7.46 -5.77
CA ILE A 205 25.58 8.66 -6.60
C ILE A 205 26.70 9.65 -6.31
N THR A 206 27.11 10.38 -7.34
CA THR A 206 28.11 11.45 -7.25
C THR A 206 27.49 12.79 -7.61
N LYS A 207 27.78 13.82 -6.79
CA LYS A 207 27.40 15.20 -7.07
C LYS A 207 28.38 15.83 -8.05
N THR A 208 27.88 16.31 -9.18
CA THR A 208 28.67 17.11 -10.12
C THR A 208 28.20 18.56 -10.00
N LYS A 209 29.12 19.48 -9.67
CA LYS A 209 28.81 20.91 -9.69
C LYS A 209 29.00 21.42 -11.11
N ARG A 210 27.91 21.83 -11.78
CA ARG A 210 28.01 22.57 -13.03
C ARG A 210 28.22 24.06 -12.73
N LYS A 211 28.95 24.78 -13.59
CA LYS A 211 29.45 26.18 -13.47
C LYS A 211 28.46 27.25 -12.98
N LYS A 212 27.16 26.97 -12.82
CA LYS A 212 26.15 27.88 -12.26
C LYS A 212 25.27 27.18 -11.22
N ARG A 213 25.78 27.05 -9.98
CA ARG A 213 25.11 26.73 -8.69
C ARG A 213 24.16 25.52 -8.58
N LYS A 214 23.74 24.88 -9.66
CA LYS A 214 22.83 23.73 -9.64
C LYS A 214 23.64 22.43 -9.46
N LYS A 215 23.30 21.67 -8.43
CA LYS A 215 23.85 20.33 -8.17
C LYS A 215 23.15 19.33 -9.09
N THR A 216 23.89 18.70 -9.98
CA THR A 216 23.42 17.56 -10.78
C THR A 216 23.95 16.26 -10.19
N TYR A 217 23.18 15.20 -10.31
CA TYR A 217 23.54 13.88 -9.78
C TYR A 217 23.75 12.90 -10.93
N SER A 218 24.69 11.98 -10.73
CA SER A 218 25.03 10.92 -11.69
C SER A 218 25.37 9.64 -10.92
N LEU A 219 25.18 8.49 -11.54
CA LEU A 219 25.55 7.20 -10.96
C LEU A 219 27.06 7.02 -10.95
N ASN A 220 27.57 6.47 -9.85
CA ASN A 220 28.98 6.14 -9.72
C ASN A 220 29.26 4.76 -10.36
N THR A 221 29.61 4.75 -11.64
CA THR A 221 29.87 3.50 -12.38
C THR A 221 31.14 2.77 -11.94
N ARG A 222 32.02 3.39 -11.13
CA ARG A 222 33.31 2.81 -10.73
C ARG A 222 33.22 1.71 -9.66
N LYS A 223 32.09 1.58 -8.96
CA LYS A 223 31.87 0.57 -7.91
C LYS A 223 31.10 -0.68 -8.37
N LEU A 224 30.66 -0.74 -9.63
CA LEU A 224 29.86 -1.86 -10.15
C LEU A 224 30.70 -3.06 -10.64
N TYR A 225 32.03 -2.95 -10.69
CA TYR A 225 32.95 -3.98 -11.22
C TYR A 225 34.05 -4.40 -10.24
N LYS A 226 33.80 -4.32 -8.93
CA LYS A 226 34.61 -4.97 -7.89
C LYS A 226 33.75 -5.98 -7.17
#